data_AF-A0A543CKX3-F1
#
_entry.id   AF-A0A543CKX3-F1
#
_cell.length_a   1.000
_cell.length_b   1.000
_cell.length_c   1.000
_cell.angle_alpha   90.00
_cell.angle_beta   90.00
_cell.angle_gamma   90.00
#
_symmetry.space_group_name_H-M   'P 1'
#
loop_
_entity.id
_entity.type
_entity.pdbx_description
1 polymer ?
#
loop_
_entity_poly.entity_id
_entity_poly.type
_entity_poly.pdbx_seq_one_letter_code
_entity_poly.pdbx_strand_id
1 'polypeptide(L)'
;MTDHREPLEHPDSWVDAARNYMTQSVHALLQRGLGIDRSWLDPSDPRDATVVLADTRALVWDEVTGWRIGRFGSGAQGVRTALEGAVHLGGGPLPPPAELARRVARGTAGPRREYRSYADSDGFDEVLRRY
;
A
#
# COMPACT_ATOMS: atom_id res chain seq x y z
N MET A 1 19.14 -12.30 -1.56
CA MET A 1 17.96 -13.07 -1.11
C MET A 1 16.83 -12.08 -0.99
N THR A 2 15.78 -12.20 -1.80
CA THR A 2 14.60 -11.32 -1.71
C THR A 2 13.88 -11.61 -0.39
N ASP A 3 13.57 -10.57 0.38
CA ASP A 3 12.78 -10.72 1.59
C ASP A 3 11.34 -11.08 1.18
N HIS A 4 10.82 -12.21 1.68
CA HIS A 4 9.45 -12.67 1.35
C HIS A 4 8.36 -11.67 1.78
N ARG A 5 8.71 -10.69 2.62
CA ARG A 5 7.82 -9.62 3.07
C ARG A 5 7.73 -8.47 2.07
N GLU A 6 8.63 -8.40 1.09
CA GLU A 6 8.64 -7.40 0.03
C GLU A 6 7.78 -7.85 -1.16
N PRO A 7 7.18 -6.91 -1.90
CA PRO A 7 6.46 -7.25 -3.12
C PRO A 7 7.43 -7.81 -4.18
N LEU A 8 7.05 -8.93 -4.78
CA LEU A 8 7.72 -9.47 -5.96
C LEU A 8 7.47 -8.58 -7.19
N GLU A 9 8.29 -8.82 -8.23
CA GLU A 9 8.08 -8.19 -9.53
C GLU A 9 6.72 -8.54 -10.11
N HIS A 10 6.07 -7.55 -10.72
CA HIS A 10 4.81 -7.74 -11.41
C HIS A 10 5.03 -7.74 -12.94
N PRO A 11 4.44 -8.69 -13.69
CA PRO A 11 4.63 -8.76 -15.14
C PRO A 11 4.06 -7.57 -15.90
N ASP A 12 3.05 -6.90 -15.33
CA ASP A 12 2.56 -5.61 -15.82
C ASP A 12 3.44 -4.47 -15.28
N SER A 13 4.20 -3.84 -16.17
CA SER A 13 5.08 -2.71 -15.87
C SER A 13 4.38 -1.49 -15.27
N TRP A 14 3.09 -1.30 -15.56
CA TRP A 14 2.31 -0.19 -15.00
C TRP A 14 2.05 -0.40 -13.51
N VAL A 15 1.72 -1.63 -13.12
CA VAL A 15 1.58 -2.06 -11.72
C VAL A 15 2.96 -2.10 -11.03
N ASP A 16 3.97 -2.66 -11.69
CA ASP A 16 5.33 -2.78 -11.16
C ASP A 16 5.98 -1.43 -10.86
N ALA A 17 5.54 -0.34 -11.50
CA ALA A 17 5.99 1.02 -11.18
C ALA A 17 5.77 1.41 -9.71
N ALA A 18 4.82 0.78 -8.99
CA ALA A 18 4.60 1.02 -7.57
C ALA A 18 5.52 0.20 -6.65
N ARG A 19 6.28 -0.76 -7.19
CA ARG A 19 7.07 -1.73 -6.41
C ARG A 19 8.05 -1.07 -5.46
N ASN A 20 8.83 -0.09 -5.93
CA ASN A 20 9.83 0.58 -5.09
C ASN A 20 9.17 1.33 -3.92
N TYR A 21 8.09 2.06 -4.19
CA TYR A 21 7.33 2.74 -3.14
C TYR A 21 6.80 1.75 -2.10
N MET A 22 6.29 0.61 -2.55
CA MET A 22 5.78 -0.44 -1.67
C MET A 22 6.89 -1.11 -0.85
N THR A 23 8.04 -1.41 -1.45
CA THR A 23 9.22 -1.94 -0.75
C THR A 23 9.69 -0.97 0.34
N GLN A 24 9.83 0.32 0.03
CA GLN A 24 10.21 1.32 1.03
C GLN A 24 9.16 1.45 2.15
N SER A 25 7.88 1.33 1.82
CA SER A 25 6.78 1.33 2.80
C SER A 25 6.87 0.14 3.76
N VAL A 26 7.11 -1.08 3.23
CA VAL A 26 7.37 -2.29 4.03
C VAL A 26 8.55 -2.08 4.96
N HIS A 27 9.66 -1.53 4.46
CA HIS A 27 10.85 -1.25 5.28
C HIS A 27 10.56 -0.26 6.41
N ALA A 28 9.85 0.84 6.11
CA ALA A 28 9.51 1.85 7.11
C ALA A 28 8.60 1.28 8.22
N LEU A 29 7.66 0.41 7.86
CA LEU A 29 6.80 -0.29 8.82
C LEU A 29 7.62 -1.24 9.71
N LEU A 30 8.52 -2.04 9.14
CA LEU A 30 9.43 -2.91 9.89
C LEU A 30 10.34 -2.13 10.84
N GLN A 31 10.94 -1.03 10.38
CA GLN A 31 11.77 -0.14 11.20
C GLN A 31 11.00 0.48 12.37
N ARG A 32 9.68 0.63 12.23
CA ARG A 32 8.80 1.12 13.31
C ARG A 32 8.38 0.02 14.29
N GLY A 33 8.81 -1.22 14.06
CA GLY A 33 8.52 -2.39 14.90
C GLY A 33 7.20 -3.10 14.55
N LEU A 34 6.60 -2.81 13.40
CA LEU A 34 5.40 -3.52 12.94
C LEU A 34 5.81 -4.84 12.29
N GLY A 35 5.25 -5.95 12.77
CA GLY A 35 5.45 -7.25 12.13
C GLY A 35 4.72 -7.34 10.80
N ILE A 36 5.41 -7.74 9.75
CA ILE A 36 4.85 -7.99 8.41
C ILE A 36 4.97 -9.48 8.10
N ASP A 37 3.86 -10.07 7.68
CA ASP A 37 3.77 -11.46 7.25
C ASP A 37 4.14 -11.60 5.76
N ARG A 38 3.47 -10.80 4.91
CA ARG A 38 3.67 -10.78 3.45
C ARG A 38 3.17 -9.48 2.83
N SER A 39 3.63 -9.17 1.63
CA SER A 39 3.07 -8.10 0.81
C SER A 39 3.06 -8.48 -0.67
N TRP A 40 2.20 -7.82 -1.45
CA TRP A 40 2.12 -8.01 -2.89
C TRP A 40 1.54 -6.77 -3.57
N LEU A 41 1.83 -6.64 -4.87
CA LEU A 41 1.11 -5.74 -5.76
C LEU A 41 -0.12 -6.49 -6.28
N ASP A 42 -1.28 -5.84 -6.27
CA ASP A 42 -2.50 -6.38 -6.86
C ASP A 42 -2.76 -5.72 -8.23
N PRO A 43 -3.46 -6.42 -9.14
CA PRO A 43 -3.78 -5.90 -10.46
C PRO A 43 -5.01 -4.98 -10.49
N SER A 44 -5.14 -4.39 -11.67
CA SER A 44 -5.53 -3.03 -12.06
C SER A 44 -6.96 -2.50 -11.82
N ASP A 45 -7.07 -1.18 -11.99
CA ASP A 45 -8.25 -0.29 -12.01
C ASP A 45 -8.94 0.01 -10.67
N PRO A 46 -8.29 0.79 -9.77
CA PRO A 46 -6.96 1.43 -9.89
C PRO A 46 -5.80 0.52 -9.43
N ARG A 47 -4.52 0.93 -9.62
CA ARG A 47 -3.38 0.21 -9.00
C ARG A 47 -3.58 0.08 -7.51
N ASP A 48 -3.34 -1.11 -6.99
CA ASP A 48 -3.40 -1.39 -5.58
C ASP A 48 -2.27 -2.32 -5.11
N ALA A 49 -2.07 -2.34 -3.80
CA ALA A 49 -1.09 -3.19 -3.16
C ALA A 49 -1.51 -3.50 -1.74
N THR A 50 -1.08 -4.65 -1.24
CA THR A 50 -1.45 -5.14 0.08
C THR A 50 -0.22 -5.44 0.93
N VAL A 51 -0.27 -5.06 2.20
CA VAL A 51 0.70 -5.46 3.23
C VAL A 51 -0.07 -6.12 4.37
N VAL A 52 0.14 -7.43 4.57
CA VAL A 52 -0.47 -8.17 5.67
C VAL A 52 0.45 -8.07 6.89
N LEU A 53 -0.11 -7.58 8.00
CA LEU A 53 0.57 -7.51 9.28
C LEU A 53 0.50 -8.86 10.00
N ALA A 54 1.47 -9.11 10.87
CA ALA A 54 1.53 -10.32 11.70
C ALA A 54 0.38 -10.41 12.73
N ASP A 55 -0.42 -9.36 12.91
CA ASP A 55 -1.46 -9.24 13.93
C ASP A 55 -2.90 -9.25 13.38
N THR A 56 -3.13 -10.01 12.29
CA THR A 56 -4.43 -10.20 11.61
C THR A 56 -4.97 -8.98 10.85
N ARG A 57 -4.25 -7.85 10.89
CA ARG A 57 -4.60 -6.66 10.12
C ARG A 57 -3.89 -6.68 8.77
N ALA A 58 -4.42 -5.91 7.84
CA ALA A 58 -3.73 -5.60 6.60
C ALA A 58 -3.89 -4.13 6.25
N LEU A 59 -2.88 -3.61 5.56
CA LEU A 59 -2.93 -2.34 4.87
C LEU A 59 -3.20 -2.60 3.40
N VAL A 60 -4.09 -1.80 2.83
CA VAL A 60 -4.27 -1.76 1.38
C VAL A 60 -4.02 -0.33 0.92
N TRP A 61 -3.21 -0.21 -0.11
CA TRP A 61 -2.94 1.02 -0.82
C TRP A 61 -3.68 0.97 -2.16
N ASP A 62 -4.27 2.09 -2.57
CA ASP A 62 -4.53 2.35 -3.98
C ASP A 62 -4.17 3.78 -4.36
N GLU A 63 -3.85 4.00 -5.63
CA GLU A 63 -3.38 5.30 -6.11
C GLU A 63 -4.45 6.42 -6.06
N VAL A 64 -5.73 6.08 -5.91
CA VAL A 64 -6.85 7.05 -5.95
C VAL A 64 -7.14 7.59 -4.56
N THR A 65 -7.19 6.71 -3.56
CA THR A 65 -7.62 7.01 -2.19
C THR A 65 -6.51 6.85 -1.15
N GLY A 66 -5.35 6.32 -1.54
CA GLY A 66 -4.19 6.10 -0.69
C GLY A 66 -4.35 4.90 0.22
N TRP A 67 -3.81 5.01 1.43
CA TRP A 67 -3.72 3.90 2.37
C TRP A 67 -4.95 3.77 3.27
N ARG A 68 -5.40 2.53 3.43
CA ARG A 68 -6.38 2.10 4.42
C ARG A 68 -5.85 0.91 5.22
N ILE A 69 -6.35 0.76 6.44
CA ILE A 69 -6.05 -0.37 7.33
C ILE A 69 -7.35 -0.97 7.86
N GLY A 70 -7.38 -2.28 8.00
CA GLY A 70 -8.50 -3.01 8.58
C GLY A 70 -8.09 -4.42 8.99
N ARG A 71 -9.05 -5.20 9.49
CA ARG A 71 -8.82 -6.63 9.70
C ARG A 71 -8.75 -7.33 8.34
N PHE A 72 -7.74 -8.17 8.15
CA PHE A 72 -7.58 -8.92 6.92
C PHE A 72 -8.62 -10.05 6.86
N GLY A 73 -9.47 -10.03 5.83
CA GLY A 73 -10.43 -11.11 5.57
C GLY A 73 -9.87 -12.11 4.56
N SER A 74 -9.53 -11.64 3.37
CA SER A 74 -8.98 -12.43 2.27
C SER A 74 -8.15 -11.57 1.31
N GLY A 75 -7.31 -12.19 0.51
CA GLY A 75 -6.46 -11.53 -0.49
C GLY A 75 -5.22 -12.34 -0.81
N ALA A 76 -4.73 -12.21 -2.04
CA ALA A 76 -3.49 -12.79 -2.53
C ALA A 76 -3.08 -12.04 -3.79
N GLN A 77 -1.85 -12.21 -4.26
CA GLN A 77 -1.43 -11.61 -5.54
C GLN A 77 -2.40 -11.99 -6.66
N GLY A 78 -3.02 -10.98 -7.29
CA GLY A 78 -4.03 -11.21 -8.33
C GLY A 78 -5.47 -11.26 -7.83
N VAL A 79 -5.68 -11.19 -6.51
CA VAL A 79 -6.97 -11.32 -5.85
C VAL A 79 -7.14 -10.17 -4.87
N ARG A 80 -8.07 -9.28 -5.21
CA ARG A 80 -8.34 -8.06 -4.45
C ARG A 80 -8.55 -8.33 -2.97
N THR A 81 -7.80 -7.60 -2.14
CA THR A 81 -7.87 -7.74 -0.69
C THR A 81 -9.18 -7.20 -0.11
N ALA A 82 -9.84 -8.03 0.68
CA ALA A 82 -10.99 -7.66 1.50
C ALA A 82 -10.54 -7.28 2.92
N LEU A 83 -10.93 -6.07 3.34
CA LEU A 83 -10.72 -5.57 4.70
C LEU A 83 -12.05 -5.41 5.43
N GLU A 84 -12.12 -5.90 6.66
CA GLU A 84 -13.22 -5.61 7.57
C GLU A 84 -12.91 -4.38 8.43
N GLY A 85 -13.90 -3.49 8.60
CA GLY A 85 -13.75 -2.29 9.43
C GLY A 85 -12.68 -1.32 8.92
N ALA A 86 -12.47 -1.26 7.59
CA ALA A 86 -11.39 -0.49 7.01
C ALA A 86 -11.53 1.02 7.27
N VAL A 87 -10.43 1.65 7.70
CA VAL A 87 -10.32 3.10 7.88
C VAL A 87 -9.18 3.65 7.05
N HIS A 88 -9.35 4.87 6.51
CA HIS A 88 -8.31 5.52 5.72
C HIS A 88 -7.30 6.22 6.65
N LEU A 89 -6.01 6.10 6.34
CA LEU A 89 -4.93 6.72 7.11
C LEU A 89 -4.72 8.20 6.73
N GLY A 90 -5.24 8.62 5.57
CA GLY A 90 -5.01 9.94 4.99
C GLY A 90 -3.56 10.17 4.57
N GLY A 91 -3.21 11.42 4.25
CA GLY A 91 -1.84 11.78 3.83
C GLY A 91 -1.59 11.73 2.32
N GLY A 92 -2.65 11.68 1.52
CA GLY A 92 -2.55 11.62 0.06
C GLY A 92 -2.43 10.18 -0.47
N PRO A 93 -2.28 10.04 -1.79
CA PRO A 93 -2.11 8.73 -2.43
C PRO A 93 -0.71 8.16 -2.20
N LEU A 94 0.32 9.01 -2.02
CA LEU A 94 1.71 8.61 -1.79
C LEU A 94 2.31 9.36 -0.59
N PRO A 95 1.83 9.13 0.65
CA PRO A 95 2.53 9.65 1.81
C PRO A 95 3.96 9.08 1.85
N PRO A 96 4.96 9.84 2.33
CA PRO A 96 6.31 9.31 2.53
C PRO A 96 6.27 8.03 3.39
N PRO A 97 7.07 6.99 3.10
CA PRO A 97 7.05 5.71 3.82
C PRO A 97 7.17 5.85 5.36
N ALA A 98 8.05 6.73 5.84
CA ALA A 98 8.19 7.01 7.27
C ALA A 98 6.93 7.65 7.88
N GLU A 99 6.21 8.47 7.11
CA GLU A 99 4.96 9.07 7.54
C GLU A 99 3.82 8.04 7.57
N LEU A 100 3.75 7.15 6.58
CA LEU A 100 2.84 6.00 6.60
C LEU A 100 3.04 5.19 7.89
N ALA A 101 4.27 4.77 8.17
CA ALA A 101 4.57 3.98 9.36
C ALA A 101 4.20 4.69 10.66
N ARG A 102 4.42 6.02 10.73
CA ARG A 102 4.00 6.85 11.87
C ARG A 102 2.49 6.88 12.05
N ARG A 103 1.71 7.02 10.96
CA ARG A 103 0.24 7.04 10.99
C ARG A 103 -0.34 5.70 11.47
N VAL A 104 0.20 4.60 10.97
CA VAL A 104 -0.19 3.24 11.36
C VAL A 104 0.06 3.01 12.83
N ALA A 105 1.27 3.32 13.31
CA ALA A 105 1.64 3.15 14.71
C ALA A 105 0.79 4.00 15.68
N ARG A 106 0.30 5.16 15.21
CA ARG A 106 -0.58 6.05 15.99
C ARG A 106 -2.07 5.68 15.91
N GLY A 107 -2.46 4.73 15.06
CA GLY A 107 -3.87 4.44 14.80
C GLY A 107 -4.60 5.62 14.17
N THR A 108 -3.92 6.38 13.31
CA THR A 108 -4.52 7.56 12.65
C THR A 108 -5.65 7.12 11.73
N ALA A 109 -6.80 7.78 11.81
CA ALA A 109 -7.92 7.58 10.91
C ALA A 109 -8.41 8.93 10.37
N GLY A 110 -8.89 8.93 9.14
CA GLY A 110 -9.45 10.09 8.47
C GLY A 110 -10.55 9.71 7.48
N PRO A 111 -11.27 10.70 6.93
CA PRO A 111 -12.29 10.46 5.93
C PRO A 111 -11.67 9.89 4.65
N ARG A 112 -12.44 9.06 3.94
CA ARG A 112 -12.10 8.66 2.56
C ARG A 112 -12.05 9.92 1.70
N ARG A 113 -10.99 10.07 0.92
CA ARG A 113 -10.82 11.14 -0.06
C ARG A 113 -10.25 10.56 -1.35
N GLU A 114 -10.83 10.96 -2.47
CA GLU A 114 -10.25 10.72 -3.79
C GLU A 114 -9.28 11.87 -4.07
N TYR A 115 -8.00 11.53 -4.27
CA TYR A 115 -6.94 12.51 -4.50
C TYR A 115 -6.65 12.72 -5.98
N ARG A 116 -6.93 11.71 -6.81
CA ARG A 116 -6.71 11.71 -8.25
C ARG A 116 -7.64 10.73 -8.94
N SER A 117 -7.79 10.86 -10.25
CA SER A 117 -8.33 9.81 -11.12
C SER A 117 -7.16 8.99 -11.66
N TYR A 118 -7.27 7.67 -11.68
CA TYR A 118 -6.23 6.81 -12.27
C TYR A 118 -6.18 6.90 -13.81
N ALA A 119 -7.22 7.48 -14.43
CA ALA A 119 -7.26 7.75 -15.87
C ALA A 119 -6.56 9.06 -16.26
N ASP A 120 -6.20 9.91 -15.29
CA ASP A 120 -5.58 11.21 -15.55
C ASP A 120 -4.05 11.08 -15.67
N SER A 121 -3.47 11.83 -16.60
CA SER A 121 -2.02 11.99 -16.71
C SER A 121 -1.55 13.19 -15.87
N ASP A 122 -1.41 12.97 -14.57
CA ASP A 122 -1.08 13.99 -13.56
C ASP A 122 0.37 13.95 -13.08
N GLY A 123 1.23 13.17 -13.77
CA GLY A 123 2.64 13.00 -13.40
C GLY A 123 2.87 12.03 -12.24
N PHE A 124 1.85 11.31 -11.78
CA PHE A 124 1.98 10.35 -10.68
C PHE A 124 3.05 9.26 -10.94
N ASP A 125 3.17 8.78 -12.18
CA ASP A 125 4.19 7.79 -12.56
C ASP A 125 5.61 8.35 -12.51
N GLU A 126 5.78 9.67 -12.71
CA GLU A 126 7.08 10.33 -12.50
C GLU A 126 7.45 10.40 -11.03
N VAL A 127 6.46 10.56 -10.15
CA VAL A 127 6.67 10.54 -8.70
C VAL A 127 7.03 9.14 -8.22
N LEU A 128 6.33 8.10 -8.69
CA LEU A 128 6.63 6.72 -8.36
C LEU A 128 8.07 6.33 -8.75
N ARG A 129 8.54 6.76 -9.92
CA ARG A 129 9.92 6.50 -10.39
C ARG A 129 11.03 7.14 -9.56
N ARG A 130 10.71 8.05 -8.64
CA ARG A 130 11.69 8.70 -7.74
C ARG A 130 11.93 7.92 -6.45
N TYR A 131 11.15 6.86 -6.20
CA TYR A 131 11.37 5.90 -5.11
C TYR A 131 12.27 4.76 -5.59
#